data_AF-A0AAU4BPK1-F1
#
_entry.id   AF-A0AAU4BPK1-F1
#
_cell.length_a   1.000
_cell.length_b   1.000
_cell.length_c   1.000
_cell.angle_alpha   90.00
_cell.angle_beta   90.00
_cell.angle_gamma   90.00
#
_symmetry.space_group_name_H-M   'P 1'
#
loop_
_entity.id
_entity.type
_entity.pdbx_description
1 polymer ?
#
loop_
_entity_poly.entity_id
_entity_poly.type
_entity_poly.pdbx_seq_one_letter_code
_entity_poly.pdbx_strand_id
1 'polypeptide(L)'
;MARAIHSGYYDGHPRAGQVRRAHIIREDGPARGLTAMCGQGVWPTTNATPVVLDPMPVRPPDGLTWCPHCLGRLAERLDALWWLGEQLARRTAELDLKET
;
A
#
# COMPACT_ATOMS: atom_id res chain seq x y z
N MET A 1 -0.82 -13.25 8.94
CA MET A 1 0.18 -12.43 8.20
C MET A 1 -0.58 -11.52 7.25
N ALA A 2 -0.08 -10.31 6.97
CA ALA A 2 -0.74 -9.40 6.04
C ALA A 2 -0.58 -9.89 4.59
N ARG A 3 -1.50 -9.51 3.70
CA ARG A 3 -1.46 -9.80 2.26
C ARG A 3 -1.52 -8.51 1.48
N ALA A 4 -0.91 -8.50 0.30
CA ALA A 4 -0.98 -7.35 -0.60
C ALA A 4 -1.63 -7.72 -1.93
N ILE A 5 -2.11 -6.71 -2.63
CA ILE A 5 -2.75 -6.82 -3.94
C ILE A 5 -2.27 -5.66 -4.81
N HIS A 6 -2.02 -5.93 -6.08
CA HIS A 6 -1.98 -4.89 -7.09
C HIS A 6 -2.83 -5.31 -8.29
N SER A 7 -3.51 -4.34 -8.87
CA SER A 7 -4.23 -4.48 -10.13
C SER A 7 -3.91 -3.23 -10.92
N GLY A 8 -3.39 -3.39 -12.14
CA GLY A 8 -3.23 -2.23 -13.00
C GLY A 8 -4.59 -1.59 -13.29
N TYR A 9 -4.66 -0.26 -13.35
CA TYR A 9 -5.66 0.35 -14.23
C TYR A 9 -5.23 0.11 -15.69
N TYR A 10 -6.20 0.02 -16.60
CA TYR A 10 -5.92 0.08 -18.03
C TYR A 10 -5.14 1.36 -18.37
N ASP A 11 -4.15 1.27 -19.26
CA ASP A 11 -3.24 2.36 -19.63
C ASP A 11 -3.92 3.60 -20.22
N GLY A 12 -5.19 3.51 -20.63
CA GLY A 12 -5.99 4.65 -21.08
C GLY A 12 -6.87 5.32 -20.02
N HIS A 13 -6.79 4.93 -18.75
CA HIS A 13 -7.57 5.57 -17.68
C HIS A 13 -6.78 6.75 -17.06
N PRO A 14 -7.40 7.91 -16.74
CA PRO A 14 -6.72 9.05 -16.10
C PRO A 14 -6.01 8.73 -14.79
N ARG A 15 -6.32 7.59 -14.17
CA ARG A 15 -5.67 7.07 -12.94
C ARG A 15 -4.59 6.03 -13.21
N ALA A 16 -4.07 5.93 -14.44
CA ALA A 16 -2.95 5.04 -14.78
C ALA A 16 -1.71 5.25 -13.87
N GLY A 17 -1.50 6.45 -13.31
CA GLY A 17 -0.45 6.66 -12.29
C GLY A 17 -0.65 5.85 -10.99
N GLN A 18 -1.87 5.43 -10.66
CA GLN A 18 -2.18 4.56 -9.52
C GLN A 18 -1.90 3.07 -9.78
N VAL A 19 -1.63 2.67 -11.03
CA VAL A 19 -1.24 1.30 -11.46
C VAL A 19 -0.01 0.79 -10.71
N ARG A 20 0.86 1.70 -10.25
CA ARG A 20 2.15 1.37 -9.60
C ARG A 20 2.05 1.25 -8.08
N ARG A 21 0.85 1.13 -7.51
CA ARG A 21 0.68 0.98 -6.06
C ARG A 21 0.27 -0.45 -5.70
N ALA A 22 0.99 -1.01 -4.74
CA ALA A 22 0.60 -2.22 -4.03
C ALA A 22 -0.21 -1.84 -2.79
N HIS A 23 -1.39 -2.43 -2.66
CA HIS A 23 -2.34 -2.19 -1.57
C HIS A 23 -2.32 -3.36 -0.59
N ILE A 24 -2.59 -3.09 0.69
CA ILE A 24 -2.73 -4.15 1.70
C ILE A 24 -4.19 -4.58 1.75
N ILE A 25 -4.43 -5.89 1.65
CA ILE A 25 -5.78 -6.46 1.72
C ILE A 25 -6.27 -6.36 3.16
N ARG A 26 -7.48 -5.84 3.33
CA ARG A 26 -8.16 -5.78 4.62
C ARG A 26 -9.10 -6.98 4.74
N GLU A 27 -8.91 -7.80 5.76
CA GLU A 27 -9.76 -8.99 6.00
C GLU A 27 -10.94 -8.70 6.95
N ASP A 28 -10.97 -7.53 7.58
CA ASP A 28 -11.97 -7.15 8.56
C ASP A 28 -12.73 -5.86 8.18
N GLY A 29 -13.78 -5.55 8.93
CA GLY A 29 -14.62 -4.38 8.67
C GLY A 29 -15.64 -4.57 7.55
N PRO A 30 -16.40 -3.51 7.22
CA PRO A 30 -17.56 -3.59 6.32
C PRO A 30 -17.17 -3.78 4.84
N ALA A 31 -15.98 -3.37 4.45
CA ALA A 31 -15.38 -3.68 3.15
C ALA A 31 -14.17 -4.59 3.40
N ARG A 32 -14.28 -5.86 3.00
CA ARG A 32 -13.26 -6.91 3.19
C ARG A 32 -12.87 -7.56 1.86
N GLY A 33 -11.69 -8.18 1.82
CA GLY A 33 -11.20 -8.92 0.67
C GLY A 33 -10.69 -8.02 -0.47
N LEU A 34 -10.69 -8.54 -1.69
CA LEU A 34 -10.08 -7.88 -2.86
C LEU A 34 -10.72 -6.54 -3.23
N THR A 35 -11.94 -6.28 -2.77
CA THR A 35 -12.68 -5.03 -2.97
C THR A 35 -12.40 -3.98 -1.89
N ALA A 36 -11.53 -4.28 -0.92
CA ALA A 36 -11.22 -3.39 0.21
C ALA A 36 -9.84 -2.75 0.10
N MET A 37 -9.43 -2.30 -1.10
CA MET A 37 -8.16 -1.61 -1.25
C MET A 37 -8.17 -0.31 -0.43
N CYS A 38 -7.13 -0.10 0.40
CA CYS A 38 -7.08 1.02 1.37
C CYS A 38 -8.21 1.04 2.42
N GLY A 39 -8.99 -0.04 2.59
CA GLY A 39 -10.19 0.01 3.42
C GLY A 39 -11.31 0.89 2.86
N GLN A 40 -11.18 1.33 1.61
CA GLN A 40 -12.24 1.95 0.83
C GLN A 40 -12.86 0.85 -0.03
N GLY A 41 -14.19 0.83 -0.17
CA GLY A 41 -14.84 -0.06 -1.13
C GLY A 41 -14.38 0.32 -2.54
N VAL A 42 -13.55 -0.51 -3.15
CA VAL A 42 -13.10 -0.34 -4.53
C VAL A 42 -13.82 -1.38 -5.37
N TRP A 43 -14.49 -0.89 -6.42
CA TRP A 43 -15.08 -1.74 -7.43
C TRP A 43 -13.98 -2.58 -8.08
N PRO A 44 -14.20 -3.89 -8.29
CA PRO A 44 -13.28 -4.70 -9.08
C PRO A 44 -12.98 -3.96 -10.40
N THR A 45 -11.71 -3.71 -10.68
CA THR A 45 -11.31 -3.19 -11.99
C THR A 45 -11.63 -4.28 -13.02
N THR A 46 -12.70 -4.10 -13.79
CA THR A 46 -13.19 -5.11 -14.76
C THR A 46 -12.19 -5.40 -15.87
N ASN A 47 -11.19 -4.53 -16.04
CA ASN A 47 -10.24 -4.57 -17.15
C ASN A 47 -8.82 -4.94 -16.70
N ALA A 48 -8.65 -5.46 -15.48
CA ALA A 48 -7.34 -5.91 -15.00
C ALA A 48 -7.46 -7.12 -14.08
N THR A 49 -6.52 -8.06 -14.25
CA THR A 49 -6.44 -9.22 -13.36
C THR A 49 -5.69 -8.82 -12.09
N PRO A 50 -6.29 -8.92 -10.90
CA PRO A 50 -5.60 -8.64 -9.65
C PRO A 50 -4.54 -9.72 -9.37
N VAL A 51 -3.36 -9.29 -8.94
CA VAL A 51 -2.29 -10.17 -8.46
C VAL A 51 -2.23 -10.04 -6.95
N VAL A 52 -2.38 -11.17 -6.26
CA VAL A 52 -2.30 -11.25 -4.79
C VAL A 52 -0.89 -11.69 -4.40
N LEU A 53 -0.32 -11.00 -3.42
CA LEU A 53 0.97 -11.28 -2.81
C LEU A 53 0.71 -11.77 -1.38
N ASP A 54 0.89 -13.07 -1.16
CA ASP A 54 0.60 -13.75 0.11
C ASP A 54 1.74 -14.69 0.50
N PRO A 55 2.48 -14.42 1.60
CA PRO A 55 2.34 -13.26 2.48
C PRO A 55 2.75 -11.96 1.79
N MET A 56 2.40 -10.82 2.37
CA MET A 56 2.89 -9.50 1.96
C MET A 56 4.44 -9.51 1.99
N PRO A 57 5.11 -9.22 0.86
CA PRO A 57 6.57 -9.14 0.84
C PRO A 57 7.07 -7.94 1.65
N VAL A 58 8.31 -8.00 2.12
CA VAL A 58 8.93 -6.91 2.90
C VAL A 58 9.08 -5.62 2.07
N ARG A 59 9.27 -5.75 0.75
CA ARG A 59 9.41 -4.65 -0.21
C ARG A 59 8.35 -4.79 -1.31
N PRO A 60 7.90 -3.67 -1.91
CA PRO A 60 7.00 -3.79 -3.06
C PRO A 60 7.77 -4.45 -4.23
N PRO A 61 7.10 -5.23 -5.09
CA PRO A 61 7.71 -5.75 -6.32
C PRO A 61 8.27 -4.64 -7.22
N ASP A 62 9.19 -5.00 -8.10
CA ASP A 62 9.83 -4.04 -9.02
C ASP A 62 8.79 -3.24 -9.83
N GLY A 63 9.02 -1.93 -9.94
CA GLY A 63 8.10 -1.02 -10.61
C GLY A 63 6.85 -0.64 -9.79
N LEU A 64 6.67 -1.24 -8.60
CA LEU A 64 5.61 -0.89 -7.67
C LEU A 64 6.14 -0.14 -6.44
N THR A 65 5.22 0.57 -5.79
CA THR A 65 5.40 1.26 -4.52
C THR A 65 4.29 0.86 -3.57
N TRP A 66 4.57 0.83 -2.26
CA TRP A 66 3.50 0.62 -1.30
C TRP A 66 2.53 1.80 -1.28
N CYS A 67 1.24 1.52 -1.17
CA CYS A 67 0.27 2.57 -0.89
C CYS A 67 0.52 3.13 0.53
N PRO A 68 0.83 4.43 0.69
CA PRO A 68 1.15 5.01 1.99
C PRO A 68 -0.02 4.94 2.97
N HIS A 69 -1.26 5.06 2.48
CA HIS A 69 -2.45 4.93 3.32
C HIS A 69 -2.59 3.51 3.90
N CYS A 70 -2.36 2.49 3.07
CA CYS A 70 -2.40 1.09 3.51
C CYS A 70 -1.32 0.81 4.56
N LEU A 71 -0.10 1.30 4.35
CA LEU A 71 1.00 1.12 5.30
C LEU A 71 0.70 1.79 6.65
N GLY A 72 0.20 3.02 6.65
CA GLY A 72 -0.18 3.71 7.89
C GLY A 72 -1.26 2.96 8.68
N ARG A 73 -2.30 2.47 8.01
CA ARG A 73 -3.35 1.66 8.64
C ARG A 73 -2.85 0.30 9.14
N LEU A 74 -1.95 -0.34 8.41
CA LEU A 74 -1.35 -1.59 8.89
C LEU A 74 -0.47 -1.33 10.11
N ALA A 75 0.33 -0.26 10.10
CA ALA A 75 1.12 0.14 11.26
C ALA A 75 0.25 0.44 12.48
N GLU A 76 -0.88 1.14 12.32
CA GLU A 76 -1.87 1.37 13.38
C GLU A 76 -2.39 0.07 13.98
N ARG A 77 -2.81 -0.88 13.14
CA ARG A 77 -3.35 -2.17 13.60
C ARG A 77 -2.34 -3.07 14.30
N LEU A 78 -1.07 -2.95 13.91
CA LEU A 78 0.03 -3.72 14.48
C LEU A 78 0.68 -2.99 15.67
N ASP A 79 0.08 -1.88 16.15
CA ASP A 79 0.62 -1.04 17.21
C ASP A 79 2.07 -0.60 16.95
N ALA A 80 2.39 -0.34 15.68
CA ALA A 80 3.72 -0.02 15.18
C ALA A 80 3.86 1.44 14.72
N LEU A 81 2.86 2.29 14.99
CA LEU A 81 2.92 3.71 14.61
C LEU A 81 4.06 4.46 15.31
N TRP A 82 4.34 4.13 16.57
CA TRP A 82 5.46 4.72 17.31
C TRP A 82 6.80 4.41 16.61
N TRP A 83 7.00 3.15 16.21
CA TRP A 83 8.21 2.70 15.53
C TRP A 83 8.35 3.38 14.17
N LEU A 84 7.27 3.43 13.40
CA LEU A 84 7.26 4.12 12.11
C LEU A 84 7.58 5.61 12.26
N GLY A 85 7.03 6.27 13.28
CA GLY A 85 7.32 7.67 13.60
C GLY A 85 8.80 7.90 13.90
N GLU A 86 9.42 7.02 14.68
CA GLU A 86 10.85 7.10 14.99
C GLU A 86 11.72 6.97 13.72
N GLN A 87 11.42 5.99 12.86
CA GLN A 87 12.17 5.78 11.62
C GLN A 87 12.03 6.98 10.66
N LEU A 88 10.83 7.55 10.55
CA LEU A 88 10.60 8.75 9.75
C LEU A 88 11.38 9.95 10.28
N ALA A 89 11.36 10.18 11.60
CA ALA A 89 12.11 11.27 12.23
C ALA A 89 13.63 11.16 11.97
N ARG A 90 14.19 9.96 12.13
CA ARG A 90 15.60 9.67 11.82
C ARG A 90 15.92 9.97 10.35
N ARG A 91 15.05 9.52 9.43
CA ARG A 91 15.27 9.71 7.99
C ARG A 91 15.20 11.18 7.58
N THR A 92 14.32 11.98 8.18
CA THR A 92 14.27 13.43 7.93
C THR A 92 15.56 14.10 8.38
N ALA A 93 16.07 13.80 9.58
CA ALA A 93 17.33 14.35 10.06
C ALA A 93 18.53 14.00 9.15
N GLU A 94 18.57 12.79 8.58
CA GLU A 94 19.60 12.41 7.61
C GLU A 94 19.54 13.16 6.28
N LEU A 95 18.35 13.60 5.86
CA LEU A 95 18.16 14.37 4.63
C LEU A 95 18.63 15.82 4.85
N ASP A 96 18.26 16.44 5.96
CA ASP A 96 18.66 17.80 6.30
C ASP A 96 20.20 17.95 6.39
N LEU A 97 20.90 16.92 6.88
CA LEU A 97 22.36 16.86 6.95
C LEU A 97 23.06 16.71 5.59
N LYS A 98 22.34 16.30 4.54
CA LYS A 98 22.91 16.17 3.18
C LYS A 98 22.74 17.42 2.34
N GLU A 99 21.89 18.35 2.79
CA GLU A 99 21.62 19.63 2.13
C GLU A 99 22.46 20.77 2.72
N THR A 100 23.32 20.49 3.72
CA THR A 100 24.26 21.42 4.36
C THR A 100 25.71 21.10 4.01
#